data_AF-A0AAE1W049-F1
#
_entry.id   AF-A0AAE1W049-F1
#
_cell.length_a   1.000
_cell.length_b   1.000
_cell.length_c   1.000
_cell.angle_alpha   90.00
_cell.angle_beta   90.00
_cell.angle_gamma   90.00
#
_symmetry.space_group_name_H-M   'P 1'
#
loop_
_entity.id
_entity.type
_entity.pdbx_description
1 polymer ?
#
loop_
_entity_poly.entity_id
_entity_poly.type
_entity_poly.pdbx_seq_one_letter_code
_entity_poly.pdbx_strand_id
1 'polypeptide(L)'
;MAWFNQLPPRTVEAFEQLSQRFLHHFAINKRYPKTASYLCTIVQREHEGLREYVQRFSEAVLEVPHVDSGLLASIMQQNLRSSKFEELISDKPTATQDEFLARAEKYIRIEEIADTRPMTLMKRRSTEEEEVMPPKVERGRRERKHMPPNNLAHYMPLSVPRAEILAIAKHKV
;
A
#
# COMPACT_ATOMS: atom_id res chain seq x y z
N MET A 1 -27.85 19.61 -36.24
CA MET A 1 -28.78 20.62 -35.67
C MET A 1 -30.16 20.48 -36.31
N ALA A 2 -30.90 19.41 -36.03
CA ALA A 2 -32.23 19.19 -36.64
C ALA A 2 -33.35 19.97 -35.93
N TRP A 3 -33.22 20.20 -34.61
CA TRP A 3 -34.26 20.84 -33.79
C TRP A 3 -34.59 22.28 -34.22
N PHE A 4 -33.56 23.08 -34.55
CA PHE A 4 -33.70 24.49 -34.89
C PHE A 4 -34.50 24.66 -36.20
N ASN A 5 -34.29 23.74 -37.14
CA ASN A 5 -34.99 23.70 -38.43
C ASN A 5 -36.45 23.21 -38.31
N GLN A 6 -36.86 22.69 -37.14
CA GLN A 6 -38.23 22.26 -36.85
C GLN A 6 -39.06 23.36 -36.18
N LEU A 7 -38.45 24.51 -35.86
CA LEU A 7 -39.18 25.65 -35.30
C LEU A 7 -40.10 26.25 -36.38
N PRO A 8 -41.40 26.47 -36.09
CA PRO A 8 -42.27 27.09 -37.07
C PRO A 8 -41.82 28.53 -37.39
N PRO A 9 -42.01 29.00 -38.64
CA PRO A 9 -41.62 30.35 -39.03
C PRO A 9 -42.25 31.41 -38.13
N ARG A 10 -41.50 32.48 -37.83
CA ARG A 10 -41.94 33.64 -37.02
C ARG A 10 -42.40 33.30 -35.59
N THR A 11 -42.00 32.17 -35.02
CA THR A 11 -42.36 31.80 -33.63
C THR A 11 -41.35 32.22 -32.57
N VAL A 12 -40.27 32.90 -32.98
CA VAL A 12 -39.22 33.40 -32.11
C VAL A 12 -39.04 34.89 -32.43
N GLU A 13 -39.45 35.73 -31.49
CA GLU A 13 -39.43 37.19 -31.66
C GLU A 13 -38.23 37.85 -30.98
N ALA A 14 -37.61 37.15 -30.04
CA ALA A 14 -36.45 37.61 -29.28
C ALA A 14 -35.46 36.47 -29.03
N PHE A 15 -34.19 36.83 -28.83
CA PHE A 15 -33.14 35.87 -28.48
C PHE A 15 -33.48 35.08 -27.20
N GLU A 16 -34.14 35.72 -26.23
CA GLU A 16 -34.56 35.08 -24.98
C GLU A 16 -35.54 33.93 -25.19
N GLN A 17 -36.50 34.05 -26.13
CA GLN A 17 -37.39 32.95 -26.48
C GLN A 17 -36.64 31.78 -27.12
N LEU A 18 -35.65 32.07 -27.97
CA LEU A 18 -34.83 31.04 -28.59
C LEU A 18 -33.98 30.31 -27.54
N SER A 19 -33.36 31.06 -26.63
CA SER A 19 -32.48 30.51 -25.59
C SER A 19 -33.27 29.63 -24.61
N GLN A 20 -34.47 30.05 -24.20
CA GLN A 20 -35.35 29.23 -23.36
C GLN A 20 -35.78 27.94 -24.07
N ARG A 21 -36.18 28.00 -25.35
CA ARG A 21 -36.55 26.80 -26.12
C ARG A 21 -35.36 25.86 -26.34
N PHE A 22 -34.17 26.40 -26.58
CA PHE A 22 -32.94 25.62 -26.67
C PHE A 22 -32.63 24.91 -25.35
N LEU A 23 -32.65 25.64 -24.23
CA LEU A 23 -32.41 25.09 -22.90
C LEU A 23 -33.44 24.02 -22.54
N HIS A 24 -34.70 24.19 -22.91
CA HIS A 24 -35.76 23.20 -22.69
C HIS A 24 -35.57 21.96 -23.57
N HIS A 25 -35.31 22.14 -24.88
CA HIS A 25 -35.14 21.04 -25.83
C HIS A 25 -33.90 20.19 -25.49
N PHE A 26 -32.82 20.82 -25.04
CA PHE A 26 -31.59 20.15 -24.64
C PHE A 26 -31.45 19.98 -23.12
N ALA A 27 -32.51 20.20 -22.33
CA ALA A 27 -32.46 20.07 -20.88
C ALA A 27 -32.00 18.67 -20.45
N ILE A 28 -32.44 17.64 -21.18
CA ILE A 28 -32.05 16.24 -20.93
C ILE A 28 -30.59 15.95 -21.24
N ASN A 29 -29.95 16.77 -22.09
CA ASN A 29 -28.52 16.68 -22.40
C ASN A 29 -27.66 17.48 -21.42
N LYS A 30 -28.28 18.20 -20.48
CA LYS A 30 -27.56 18.87 -19.40
C LYS A 30 -26.96 17.80 -18.50
N ARG A 31 -25.62 17.69 -18.50
CA ARG A 31 -24.93 16.89 -17.49
C ARG A 31 -25.11 17.58 -16.14
N TYR A 32 -25.91 16.99 -15.27
CA TYR A 32 -25.93 17.38 -13.87
C TYR A 32 -24.57 17.05 -13.25
N PRO A 33 -24.01 17.92 -12.39
CA PRO A 33 -22.78 17.60 -11.68
C PRO A 33 -23.01 16.31 -10.89
N LYS A 34 -22.01 15.43 -10.90
CA LYS A 34 -22.07 14.21 -10.09
C LYS A 34 -22.07 14.61 -8.62
N THR A 35 -22.78 13.85 -7.79
CA THR A 35 -22.93 14.09 -6.36
C THR A 35 -22.05 13.11 -5.56
N ALA A 36 -21.89 13.32 -4.26
CA ALA A 36 -21.15 12.39 -3.40
C ALA A 36 -21.67 10.95 -3.48
N SER A 37 -22.97 10.75 -3.73
CA SER A 37 -23.57 9.42 -3.93
C SER A 37 -23.00 8.67 -5.14
N TYR A 38 -22.48 9.38 -6.16
CA TYR A 38 -21.76 8.75 -7.26
C TYR A 38 -20.46 8.09 -6.78
N LEU A 39 -19.75 8.71 -5.84
CA LEU A 39 -18.51 8.15 -5.28
C LEU A 39 -18.78 6.85 -4.52
N CYS A 40 -19.94 6.72 -3.87
CA CYS A 40 -20.37 5.48 -3.22
C CYS A 40 -20.50 4.30 -4.21
N THR A 41 -20.65 4.57 -5.52
CA THR A 41 -20.70 3.51 -6.55
C THR A 41 -19.32 3.04 -7.00
N ILE A 42 -18.26 3.77 -6.63
CA ILE A 42 -16.88 3.45 -6.97
C ILE A 42 -16.34 2.46 -5.94
N VAL A 43 -16.73 1.20 -6.07
CA VAL A 43 -16.27 0.09 -5.22
C VAL A 43 -15.03 -0.57 -5.85
N GLN A 44 -14.10 -1.03 -5.00
CA GLN A 44 -12.97 -1.84 -5.44
C GLN A 44 -13.46 -3.20 -5.95
N ARG A 45 -13.11 -3.54 -7.19
CA ARG A 45 -13.57 -4.77 -7.85
C ARG A 45 -12.73 -5.98 -7.42
N GLU A 46 -13.26 -7.18 -7.59
CA GLU A 46 -12.62 -8.43 -7.15
C GLU A 46 -11.21 -8.63 -7.73
N HIS A 47 -11.03 -8.34 -9.02
CA HIS A 47 -9.77 -8.51 -9.75
C HIS A 47 -8.97 -7.20 -9.90
N GLU A 48 -9.28 -6.21 -9.07
CA GLU A 48 -8.65 -4.91 -9.13
C GLU A 48 -7.71 -4.70 -7.94
N GLY A 49 -6.46 -4.34 -8.26
CA GLY A 49 -5.47 -3.96 -7.26
C GLY A 49 -5.83 -2.67 -6.53
N LEU A 50 -5.18 -2.42 -5.41
CA LEU A 50 -5.42 -1.20 -4.62
C LEU A 50 -5.04 0.06 -5.41
N ARG A 51 -3.98 -0.01 -6.23
CA ARG A 51 -3.49 1.07 -7.08
C ARG A 51 -4.55 1.51 -8.09
N GLU A 52 -5.12 0.58 -8.84
CA GLU A 52 -6.12 0.85 -9.86
C GLU A 52 -7.39 1.44 -9.23
N TYR A 53 -7.80 0.91 -8.09
CA TYR A 53 -8.94 1.44 -7.34
C TYR A 53 -8.72 2.89 -6.89
N VAL A 54 -7.59 3.18 -6.25
CA VAL A 54 -7.26 4.53 -5.78
C VAL A 54 -7.22 5.52 -6.94
N GLN A 55 -6.68 5.10 -8.09
CA GLN A 55 -6.68 5.92 -9.30
C GLN A 55 -8.10 6.22 -9.78
N ARG A 56 -8.96 5.21 -9.97
CA ARG A 56 -10.35 5.41 -10.40
C ARG A 56 -11.14 6.29 -9.42
N PHE A 57 -10.93 6.09 -8.13
CA PHE A 57 -11.60 6.91 -7.11
C PHE A 57 -11.14 8.37 -7.20
N SER A 58 -9.83 8.61 -7.33
CA SER A 58 -9.27 9.95 -7.49
C SER A 58 -9.80 10.66 -8.74
N GLU A 59 -9.90 9.96 -9.86
CA GLU A 59 -10.50 10.48 -11.09
C GLU A 59 -11.99 10.82 -10.90
N ALA A 60 -12.74 9.97 -10.21
CA ALA A 60 -14.15 10.21 -9.92
C ALA A 60 -14.38 11.42 -9.01
N VAL A 61 -13.47 11.69 -8.07
CA VAL A 61 -13.54 12.88 -7.19
C VAL A 61 -13.46 14.18 -8.00
N LEU A 62 -12.70 14.22 -9.09
CA LEU A 62 -12.59 15.41 -9.96
C LEU A 62 -13.93 15.78 -10.62
N GLU A 63 -14.86 14.82 -10.74
CA GLU A 63 -16.18 15.04 -11.33
C GLU A 63 -17.23 15.52 -10.31
N VAL A 64 -16.90 15.51 -9.01
CA VAL A 64 -17.81 15.84 -7.92
C VAL A 64 -17.32 17.10 -7.20
N PRO A 65 -18.01 18.24 -7.32
CA PRO A 65 -17.59 19.47 -6.69
C PRO A 65 -17.82 19.44 -5.16
N HIS A 66 -16.90 20.06 -4.41
CA HIS A 66 -17.05 20.40 -2.98
C HIS A 66 -17.36 19.22 -2.04
N VAL A 67 -16.61 18.12 -2.13
CA VAL A 67 -16.72 17.02 -1.17
C VAL A 67 -15.72 17.20 -0.02
N ASP A 68 -16.19 17.04 1.21
CA ASP A 68 -15.34 17.08 2.40
C ASP A 68 -14.33 15.92 2.43
N SER A 69 -13.10 16.20 2.87
CA SER A 69 -12.01 15.21 2.91
C SER A 69 -12.32 14.02 3.83
N GLY A 70 -13.04 14.24 4.93
CA GLY A 70 -13.45 13.16 5.84
C GLY A 70 -14.56 12.29 5.24
N LEU A 71 -15.48 12.90 4.48
CA LEU A 71 -16.47 12.13 3.71
C LEU A 71 -15.80 11.29 2.63
N LEU A 72 -14.82 11.85 1.90
CA LEU A 72 -14.04 11.10 0.92
C LEU A 72 -13.33 9.92 1.55
N ALA A 73 -12.63 10.13 2.68
CA ALA A 73 -12.01 9.05 3.43
C ALA A 73 -13.02 7.96 3.83
N SER A 74 -14.19 8.35 4.34
CA SER A 74 -15.21 7.40 4.78
C SER A 74 -15.72 6.54 3.63
N ILE A 75 -16.01 7.16 2.48
CA ILE A 75 -16.45 6.45 1.27
C ILE A 75 -15.34 5.52 0.76
N MET A 76 -14.08 6.00 0.71
CA MET A 76 -12.96 5.19 0.25
C MET A 76 -12.77 3.92 1.10
N GLN A 77 -12.89 4.04 2.42
CA GLN A 77 -12.78 2.93 3.38
C GLN A 77 -13.93 1.94 3.23
N GLN A 78 -15.17 2.44 3.10
CA GLN A 78 -16.36 1.61 2.89
C GLN A 78 -16.30 0.81 1.57
N ASN A 79 -15.68 1.39 0.56
CA ASN A 79 -15.66 0.84 -0.80
C ASN A 79 -14.47 -0.09 -1.07
N LEU A 80 -13.66 -0.40 -0.06
CA LEU A 80 -12.62 -1.40 -0.16
C LEU A 80 -13.21 -2.81 -0.30
N ARG A 81 -12.50 -3.68 -1.02
CA ARG A 81 -12.77 -5.12 -0.97
C ARG A 81 -12.13 -5.71 0.28
N SER A 82 -12.71 -6.80 0.78
CA SER A 82 -12.10 -7.59 1.86
C SER A 82 -10.68 -8.01 1.48
N SER A 83 -9.70 -7.48 2.20
CA SER A 83 -8.28 -7.64 1.92
C SER A 83 -7.46 -7.25 3.15
N LYS A 84 -6.18 -7.61 3.20
CA LYS A 84 -5.27 -7.22 4.29
C LYS A 84 -5.18 -5.69 4.47
N PHE A 85 -5.33 -4.93 3.39
CA PHE A 85 -5.35 -3.47 3.47
C PHE A 85 -6.64 -2.97 4.12
N GLU A 86 -7.79 -3.57 3.81
CA GLU A 86 -9.06 -3.24 4.48
C GLU A 86 -8.98 -3.55 5.98
N GLU A 87 -8.42 -4.70 6.37
CA GLU A 87 -8.19 -5.03 7.79
C GLU A 87 -7.32 -3.97 8.51
N LEU A 88 -6.22 -3.52 7.87
CA LEU A 88 -5.34 -2.48 8.40
C LEU A 88 -6.03 -1.12 8.58
N ILE A 89 -6.97 -0.81 7.69
CA ILE A 89 -7.75 0.42 7.72
C ILE A 89 -8.86 0.32 8.77
N SER A 90 -9.50 -0.84 8.90
CA SER A 90 -10.52 -1.08 9.92
C SER A 90 -9.95 -1.07 11.34
N ASP A 91 -8.73 -1.56 11.55
CA ASP A 91 -8.03 -1.48 12.84
C ASP A 91 -7.70 -0.02 13.22
N LYS A 92 -7.27 0.77 12.22
CA LYS A 92 -6.98 2.19 12.41
C LYS A 92 -7.64 3.01 11.32
N PRO A 93 -8.87 3.50 11.51
CA PRO A 93 -9.53 4.33 10.52
C PRO A 93 -8.74 5.60 10.20
N THR A 94 -8.95 6.14 9.00
CA THR A 94 -8.36 7.41 8.56
C THR A 94 -9.39 8.52 8.61
N ALA A 95 -8.98 9.70 9.10
CA ALA A 95 -9.90 10.83 9.27
C ALA A 95 -9.99 11.70 8.00
N THR A 96 -8.97 11.67 7.14
CA THR A 96 -8.89 12.50 5.94
C THR A 96 -8.48 11.66 4.73
N GLN A 97 -8.83 12.16 3.54
CA GLN A 97 -8.48 11.50 2.28
C GLN A 97 -6.96 11.36 2.14
N ASP A 98 -6.20 12.38 2.53
CA ASP A 98 -4.74 12.38 2.40
C ASP A 98 -4.08 11.30 3.28
N GLU A 99 -4.58 11.11 4.50
CA GLU A 99 -4.13 10.02 5.37
C GLU A 99 -4.40 8.64 4.77
N PHE A 100 -5.57 8.46 4.14
CA PHE A 100 -5.92 7.24 3.43
C PHE A 100 -4.96 6.99 2.27
N LEU A 101 -4.76 7.99 1.41
CA LEU A 101 -3.89 7.90 0.24
C LEU A 101 -2.44 7.60 0.62
N ALA A 102 -1.92 8.25 1.66
CA ALA A 102 -0.55 8.01 2.13
C ALA A 102 -0.35 6.57 2.63
N ARG A 103 -1.33 6.00 3.32
CA ARG A 103 -1.28 4.59 3.75
C ARG A 103 -1.44 3.63 2.58
N ALA A 104 -2.33 3.92 1.64
CA ALA A 104 -2.51 3.14 0.43
C ALA A 104 -1.21 3.08 -0.39
N GLU A 105 -0.56 4.22 -0.62
CA GLU A 105 0.71 4.30 -1.34
C GLU A 105 1.81 3.48 -0.65
N LYS A 106 1.93 3.59 0.68
CA LYS A 106 2.86 2.77 1.46
C LYS A 106 2.58 1.29 1.30
N TYR A 107 1.32 0.87 1.37
CA TYR A 107 0.93 -0.53 1.22
C TYR A 107 1.23 -1.05 -0.18
N ILE A 108 0.83 -0.31 -1.23
CA ILE A 108 1.10 -0.65 -2.64
C ILE A 108 2.59 -0.87 -2.86
N ARG A 109 3.44 0.02 -2.33
CA ARG A 109 4.89 -0.12 -2.43
C ARG A 109 5.41 -1.39 -1.75
N ILE A 110 4.85 -1.78 -0.60
CA ILE A 110 5.24 -3.02 0.10
C ILE A 110 4.82 -4.26 -0.70
N GLU A 111 3.61 -4.25 -1.27
CA GLU A 111 3.07 -5.33 -2.10
C GLU A 111 3.91 -5.52 -3.38
N GLU A 112 4.22 -4.43 -4.10
CA GLU A 112 5.08 -4.47 -5.29
C GLU A 112 6.50 -4.99 -5.00
N ILE A 113 7.06 -4.66 -3.83
CA ILE A 113 8.36 -5.19 -3.39
C ILE A 113 8.25 -6.68 -3.03
N ALA A 114 7.11 -7.14 -2.51
CA ALA A 114 6.92 -8.54 -2.17
C ALA A 114 6.80 -9.41 -3.43
N ASP A 115 6.06 -8.95 -4.43
CA ASP A 115 5.85 -9.66 -5.70
C ASP A 115 7.13 -9.73 -6.55
N THR A 116 8.02 -8.75 -6.45
CA THR A 116 9.30 -8.72 -7.17
C THR A 116 10.43 -9.50 -6.49
N ARG A 117 10.23 -9.98 -5.25
CA ARG A 117 11.25 -10.79 -4.56
C ARG A 117 11.18 -12.25 -5.02
N PRO A 118 12.28 -12.83 -5.54
CA PRO A 118 12.32 -14.25 -5.82
C PRO A 118 12.11 -15.05 -4.52
N MET A 119 11.29 -16.09 -4.62
CA MET A 119 10.81 -16.98 -3.54
C MET A 119 11.91 -17.61 -2.66
N THR A 120 13.19 -17.44 -3.03
CA THR A 120 14.37 -17.97 -2.34
C THR A 120 14.79 -17.16 -1.11
N LEU A 121 14.41 -15.89 -0.98
CA LEU A 121 14.77 -15.06 0.19
C LEU A 121 13.75 -15.10 1.34
N MET A 122 12.50 -15.49 1.10
CA MET A 122 11.47 -15.48 2.15
C MET A 122 11.70 -16.53 3.25
N LYS A 123 12.42 -17.62 2.97
CA LYS A 123 12.66 -18.70 3.95
C LYS A 123 13.67 -18.34 5.05
N ARG A 124 14.39 -17.23 4.95
CA ARG A 124 15.40 -16.84 5.96
C ARG A 124 14.87 -15.94 7.08
N ARG A 125 13.64 -15.43 6.98
CA ARG A 125 13.11 -14.44 7.95
C ARG A 125 12.02 -14.97 8.87
N SER A 126 11.49 -16.16 8.63
CA SER A 126 10.41 -16.77 9.42
C SER A 126 10.89 -17.66 10.57
N THR A 127 12.17 -17.59 10.96
CA THR A 127 12.77 -18.43 12.02
C THR A 127 13.35 -17.64 13.21
N GLU A 128 13.20 -16.32 13.27
CA GLU A 128 13.87 -15.50 14.31
C GLU A 128 12.94 -14.73 15.25
N GLU A 129 11.61 -14.89 15.20
CA GLU A 129 10.70 -14.20 16.11
C GLU A 129 9.74 -15.16 16.83
N GLU A 130 10.31 -16.13 17.55
CA GLU A 130 9.63 -16.75 18.69
C GLU A 130 10.71 -17.10 19.71
N GLU A 131 10.78 -16.36 20.81
CA GLU A 131 10.99 -16.88 22.17
C GLU A 131 10.98 -15.70 23.16
N VAL A 132 9.83 -15.64 23.84
CA VAL A 132 9.43 -14.78 24.94
C VAL A 132 10.34 -14.97 26.16
N MET A 133 10.63 -13.87 26.87
CA MET A 133 11.42 -13.85 28.11
C MET A 133 10.87 -14.77 29.22
N PRO A 134 11.73 -15.43 30.05
CA PRO A 134 11.31 -16.00 31.34
C PRO A 134 11.84 -15.20 32.56
N PRO A 135 11.23 -15.39 33.75
CA PRO A 135 11.39 -14.51 34.91
C PRO A 135 12.62 -14.81 35.78
N LYS A 136 13.02 -13.81 36.57
CA LYS A 136 14.22 -13.74 37.40
C LYS A 136 13.97 -14.34 38.80
N VAL A 137 14.68 -15.41 39.15
CA VAL A 137 14.86 -15.86 40.55
C VAL A 137 16.35 -16.12 40.80
N GLU A 138 16.90 -15.46 41.81
CA GLU A 138 18.31 -15.54 42.22
C GLU A 138 18.63 -16.84 42.96
N ARG A 139 19.79 -17.47 42.66
CA ARG A 139 20.87 -17.80 43.61
C ARG A 139 21.92 -18.73 42.97
N GLY A 140 23.20 -18.47 43.25
CA GLY A 140 24.23 -19.52 43.35
C GLY A 140 25.26 -19.59 42.22
N ARG A 141 26.35 -18.83 42.39
CA ARG A 141 27.64 -18.89 41.68
C ARG A 141 28.24 -20.32 41.65
N ARG A 142 28.57 -20.86 40.46
CA ARG A 142 29.70 -21.80 40.21
C ARG A 142 30.01 -21.99 38.70
N GLU A 143 31.23 -21.59 38.35
CA GLU A 143 32.16 -21.93 37.26
C GLU A 143 31.64 -22.59 35.95
N ARG A 144 31.77 -21.83 34.84
CA ARG A 144 31.51 -22.25 33.46
C ARG A 144 32.69 -23.07 32.91
N LYS A 145 32.46 -24.34 32.55
CA LYS A 145 33.35 -25.10 31.65
C LYS A 145 32.89 -24.85 30.21
N HIS A 146 33.68 -24.12 29.43
CA HIS A 146 33.47 -23.97 28.00
C HIS A 146 33.86 -25.26 27.28
N MET A 147 32.90 -25.91 26.63
CA MET A 147 33.14 -26.95 25.61
C MET A 147 33.31 -26.25 24.25
N PRO A 148 34.37 -26.51 23.48
CA PRO A 148 34.55 -25.90 22.17
C PRO A 148 33.71 -26.60 21.10
N PRO A 149 33.25 -25.90 20.04
CA PRO A 149 32.46 -26.49 18.96
C PRO A 149 33.33 -27.42 18.10
N ASN A 150 32.84 -28.64 17.90
CA ASN A 150 33.46 -29.70 17.11
C ASN A 150 33.23 -29.44 15.60
N ASN A 151 34.22 -28.90 14.90
CA ASN A 151 34.33 -28.95 13.44
C ASN A 151 35.77 -28.64 12.99
N LEU A 152 36.65 -29.63 13.15
CA LEU A 152 38.08 -29.52 12.87
C LEU A 152 38.45 -30.01 11.45
N ALA A 153 37.58 -29.81 10.45
CA ALA A 153 37.79 -30.32 9.08
C ALA A 153 38.65 -29.39 8.18
N HIS A 154 39.36 -28.40 8.73
CA HIS A 154 40.09 -27.43 7.90
C HIS A 154 41.37 -26.86 8.53
N TYR A 155 42.19 -27.71 9.16
CA TYR A 155 43.56 -27.32 9.48
C TYR A 155 44.50 -27.77 8.38
N MET A 156 45.12 -26.81 7.69
CA MET A 156 46.23 -27.10 6.79
C MET A 156 47.43 -27.63 7.61
N PRO A 157 48.07 -28.73 7.19
CA PRO A 157 49.24 -29.25 7.88
C PRO A 157 50.38 -28.23 7.80
N LEU A 158 51.16 -28.13 8.88
CA LEU A 158 52.33 -27.26 8.94
C LEU A 158 53.32 -27.66 7.84
N SER A 159 53.78 -26.68 7.06
CA SER A 159 54.75 -26.90 5.98
C SER A 159 56.15 -27.25 6.48
N VAL A 160 56.38 -27.18 7.81
CA VAL A 160 57.68 -27.34 8.45
C VAL A 160 57.51 -28.15 9.75
N PRO A 161 58.44 -29.07 10.08
CA PRO A 161 58.40 -29.81 11.33
C PRO A 161 58.43 -28.91 12.57
N ARG A 162 57.70 -29.31 13.63
CA ARG A 162 57.57 -28.51 14.88
C ARG A 162 58.89 -28.14 15.54
N ALA A 163 59.96 -28.91 15.35
CA ALA A 163 61.27 -28.65 15.92
C ALA A 163 61.88 -27.33 15.40
N GLU A 164 61.65 -26.99 14.13
CA GLU A 164 62.17 -25.77 13.50
C GLU A 164 61.42 -24.50 13.96
N ILE A 165 60.10 -24.61 14.14
CA ILE A 165 59.26 -23.51 14.65
C ILE A 165 59.69 -23.11 16.08
N LEU A 166 60.04 -24.10 16.90
CA LEU A 166 60.48 -23.87 18.28
C LEU A 166 61.87 -23.23 18.37
N ALA A 167 62.73 -23.43 17.37
CA ALA A 167 64.05 -22.81 17.32
C ALA A 167 63.97 -21.31 17.03
N ILE A 168 63.04 -20.89 16.16
CA ILE A 168 62.81 -19.47 15.82
C ILE A 168 62.28 -18.68 17.03
N ALA A 169 61.43 -19.32 17.85
CA ALA A 169 60.85 -18.68 19.03
C ALA A 169 61.84 -18.41 20.17
N LYS A 170 63.03 -19.04 20.16
CA LYS A 170 64.01 -18.96 21.27
C LYS A 170 65.13 -17.93 21.07
N HIS A 171 65.18 -17.20 19.95
CA HIS A 171 66.22 -16.18 19.69
C HIS A 171 65.73 -14.72 19.71
N LYS A 172 64.57 -14.45 20.33
CA LYS A 172 64.14 -13.08 20.67
C LYS A 172 63.90 -12.93 22.17
N VAL A 173 64.98 -12.99 22.96
CA VAL A 173 65.12 -12.29 24.23
C VAL A 173 66.57 -11.84 24.35
#